data_AF-A0AAD7VFQ0-F1
#
_entry.id   AF-A0AAD7VFQ0-F1
#
_cell.length_a   1.000
_cell.length_b   1.000
_cell.length_c   1.000
_cell.angle_alpha   90.00
_cell.angle_beta   90.00
_cell.angle_gamma   90.00
#
_symmetry.space_group_name_H-M   'P 1'
#
loop_
_entity.id
_entity.type
_entity.pdbx_description
1 polymer ?
#
loop_
_entity_poly.entity_id
_entity_poly.type
_entity_poly.pdbx_seq_one_letter_code
_entity_poly.pdbx_strand_id
1 'polypeptide(L)'
;MANNSLANGLKTLFIVLGAVMVATLIYTICTDGLPFRKELLTPWMAATLIDFYINVITLAVWIMYKEPNWFTSSVWIVLLICFGSITTCAYIVLQLMKLSSQESSQDPLYYVLLQHPNKDGTEPKKKHSLVVPLRILFSALGCLMLGTLVFILFTDGSPFRIELFTPWMIATLIDFYINVVSLAVWVAYKESSWISAIFWVILLICFGSITTCVYIVWQLFQMTSQDPTYLILMRHNNRYNLCSGPT
;
A
#
# COMPACT_ATOMS: atom_id res chain seq x y z
N MET A 1 -4.69 24.74 12.53
CA MET A 1 -5.84 23.91 12.96
C MET A 1 -6.25 22.86 11.91
N ALA A 2 -6.35 23.18 10.62
CA ALA A 2 -6.80 22.26 9.56
C ALA A 2 -5.96 20.96 9.38
N ASN A 3 -4.66 20.98 9.68
CA ASN A 3 -3.82 19.80 9.51
C ASN A 3 -3.90 18.81 10.69
N ASN A 4 -4.21 19.29 11.91
CA ASN A 4 -4.51 18.41 13.03
C ASN A 4 -5.82 17.66 12.82
N SER A 5 -6.81 18.27 12.16
CA SER A 5 -8.04 17.55 11.77
C SER A 5 -7.78 16.46 10.73
N LEU A 6 -6.83 16.66 9.81
CA LEU A 6 -6.49 15.63 8.82
C LEU A 6 -5.80 14.42 9.47
N ALA A 7 -4.82 14.65 10.35
CA ALA A 7 -4.16 13.56 11.08
C ALA A 7 -5.16 12.75 11.93
N ASN A 8 -6.06 13.44 12.66
CA ASN A 8 -7.10 12.78 13.45
C ASN A 8 -8.14 12.05 12.58
N GLY A 9 -8.48 12.62 11.42
CA GLY A 9 -9.35 11.97 10.43
C GLY A 9 -8.75 10.67 9.91
N LEU A 10 -7.46 10.69 9.53
CA LEU A 10 -6.75 9.49 9.08
C LEU A 10 -6.63 8.44 10.18
N LYS A 11 -6.32 8.84 11.42
CA LYS A 11 -6.31 7.91 12.58
C LYS A 11 -7.67 7.22 12.72
N THR A 12 -8.74 8.01 12.72
CA THR A 12 -10.11 7.50 12.88
C THR A 12 -10.45 6.56 11.74
N LEU A 13 -10.14 6.93 10.48
CA LEU A 13 -10.37 6.10 9.31
C LEU A 13 -9.70 4.73 9.44
N PHE A 14 -8.39 4.68 9.70
CA PHE A 14 -7.66 3.41 9.78
C PHE A 14 -8.04 2.57 11.02
N ILE A 15 -8.43 3.20 12.13
CA ILE A 15 -9.00 2.47 13.28
C ILE A 15 -10.31 1.79 12.89
N VAL A 16 -11.22 2.52 12.22
CA VAL A 16 -12.51 1.98 11.78
C VAL A 16 -12.31 0.86 10.76
N LEU A 17 -11.45 1.07 9.75
CA LEU A 17 -11.17 0.03 8.74
C LEU A 17 -10.56 -1.23 9.36
N GLY A 18 -9.60 -1.07 10.26
CA GLY A 18 -9.02 -2.21 10.99
C GLY A 18 -10.05 -2.95 11.84
N ALA A 19 -10.94 -2.23 12.53
CA ALA A 19 -12.01 -2.83 13.32
C ALA A 19 -13.04 -3.57 12.44
N VAL A 20 -13.40 -3.00 11.28
CA VAL A 20 -14.26 -3.66 10.28
C VAL A 20 -13.62 -4.96 9.80
N MET A 21 -12.32 -4.96 9.51
CA MET A 21 -11.62 -6.18 9.08
C MET A 21 -11.61 -7.24 10.18
N VAL A 22 -11.30 -6.88 11.43
CA VAL A 22 -11.34 -7.80 12.58
C VAL A 22 -12.73 -8.39 12.76
N ALA A 23 -13.78 -7.55 12.73
CA ALA A 23 -15.15 -8.01 12.84
C ALA A 23 -15.54 -8.96 11.70
N THR A 24 -15.10 -8.66 10.47
CA THR A 24 -15.31 -9.51 9.29
C THR A 24 -14.65 -10.87 9.47
N LEU A 25 -13.39 -10.93 9.92
CA LEU A 25 -12.72 -12.20 10.17
C LEU A 25 -13.39 -13.02 11.26
N ILE A 26 -13.74 -12.39 12.40
CA ILE A 26 -14.43 -13.08 13.49
C ILE A 26 -15.75 -13.66 12.99
N TYR A 27 -16.55 -12.84 12.29
CA TYR A 27 -17.81 -13.27 11.71
C TYR A 27 -17.61 -14.46 10.76
N THR A 28 -16.73 -14.33 9.78
CA THR A 28 -16.48 -15.39 8.77
C THR A 28 -15.94 -16.67 9.42
N ILE A 29 -15.03 -16.57 10.39
CA ILE A 29 -14.52 -17.74 11.13
C ILE A 29 -15.65 -18.42 11.92
N CYS A 30 -16.50 -17.65 12.58
CA CYS A 30 -17.63 -18.20 13.35
C CYS A 30 -18.67 -18.87 12.46
N THR A 31 -18.95 -18.33 11.27
CA THR A 31 -20.00 -18.84 10.40
C THR A 31 -19.53 -19.92 9.42
N ASP A 32 -18.30 -19.80 8.92
CA ASP A 32 -17.78 -20.61 7.81
C ASP A 32 -16.53 -21.42 8.20
N GLY A 33 -16.02 -21.28 9.43
CA GLY A 33 -14.83 -21.98 9.92
C GLY A 33 -13.53 -21.41 9.34
N LEU A 34 -12.45 -22.19 9.33
CA LEU A 34 -11.13 -21.73 8.92
C LEU A 34 -10.98 -21.59 7.38
N PRO A 35 -10.11 -20.67 6.90
CA PRO A 35 -9.93 -20.41 5.46
C PRO A 35 -9.14 -21.49 4.72
N PHE A 36 -8.45 -22.38 5.43
CA PHE A 36 -7.48 -23.31 4.86
C PHE A 36 -8.15 -24.55 4.24
N ARG A 37 -9.00 -24.32 3.23
CA ARG A 37 -9.73 -25.36 2.50
C ARG A 37 -9.48 -25.20 1.01
N LYS A 38 -9.09 -26.28 0.33
CA LYS A 38 -8.80 -26.26 -1.12
C LYS A 38 -10.01 -25.84 -1.96
N GLU A 39 -11.22 -26.16 -1.49
CA GLU A 39 -12.49 -25.81 -2.13
C GLU A 39 -12.69 -24.30 -2.28
N LEU A 40 -12.10 -23.50 -1.38
CA LEU A 40 -12.18 -22.04 -1.44
C LEU A 40 -11.23 -21.43 -2.47
N LEU A 41 -10.18 -22.17 -2.87
CA LEU A 41 -9.16 -21.71 -3.82
C LEU A 41 -9.63 -21.91 -5.27
N THR A 42 -10.76 -21.29 -5.60
CA THR A 42 -11.24 -21.19 -6.99
C THR A 42 -10.26 -20.36 -7.83
N PRO A 43 -10.30 -20.46 -9.18
CA PRO A 43 -9.43 -19.66 -10.04
C PRO A 43 -9.52 -18.16 -9.72
N TRP A 44 -10.75 -17.65 -9.54
CA TRP A 44 -10.96 -16.26 -9.15
C TRP A 44 -10.42 -15.92 -7.76
N MET A 45 -10.55 -16.81 -6.77
CA MET A 45 -9.93 -16.59 -5.46
C MET A 45 -8.40 -16.50 -5.58
N ALA A 46 -7.79 -17.40 -6.36
CA ALA A 46 -6.35 -17.37 -6.62
C ALA A 46 -5.92 -16.06 -7.30
N ALA A 47 -6.70 -15.57 -8.27
CA ALA A 47 -6.47 -14.27 -8.91
C ALA A 47 -6.48 -13.12 -7.89
N THR A 48 -7.52 -13.08 -7.03
CA THR A 48 -7.67 -12.06 -6.00
C THR A 48 -6.54 -12.12 -4.97
N LEU A 49 -6.08 -13.32 -4.60
CA LEU A 49 -4.93 -13.47 -3.72
C LEU A 49 -3.64 -12.97 -4.38
N ILE A 50 -3.40 -13.27 -5.66
CA ILE A 50 -2.25 -12.74 -6.40
C ILE A 50 -2.29 -11.20 -6.40
N ASP A 51 -3.44 -10.61 -6.72
CA ASP A 51 -3.67 -9.16 -6.71
C ASP A 51 -3.36 -8.56 -5.33
N PHE A 52 -3.93 -9.17 -4.30
CA PHE A 52 -3.72 -8.80 -2.90
C PHE A 52 -2.25 -8.82 -2.49
N TYR A 53 -1.54 -9.91 -2.81
CA TYR A 53 -0.15 -10.04 -2.39
C TYR A 53 0.80 -9.08 -3.12
N ILE A 54 0.49 -8.65 -4.35
CA ILE A 54 1.27 -7.61 -5.02
C ILE A 54 1.13 -6.27 -4.28
N ASN A 55 -0.07 -5.94 -3.82
CA ASN A 55 -0.29 -4.76 -2.96
C ASN A 55 0.41 -4.90 -1.61
N VAL A 56 0.39 -6.09 -1.00
CA VAL A 56 1.15 -6.39 0.22
C VAL A 56 2.65 -6.22 0.01
N ILE A 57 3.22 -6.65 -1.12
CA ILE A 57 4.64 -6.42 -1.45
C ILE A 57 4.95 -4.93 -1.48
N THR A 58 4.06 -4.12 -2.07
CA THR A 58 4.21 -2.66 -2.10
C THR A 58 4.30 -2.08 -0.68
N LEU A 59 3.38 -2.49 0.19
CA LEU A 59 3.35 -2.06 1.59
C LEU A 59 4.57 -2.58 2.39
N ALA A 60 5.01 -3.81 2.13
CA ALA A 60 6.20 -4.40 2.74
C ALA A 60 7.47 -3.64 2.36
N VAL A 61 7.63 -3.26 1.09
CA VAL A 61 8.75 -2.41 0.62
C VAL A 61 8.74 -1.07 1.34
N TRP A 62 7.56 -0.47 1.55
CA TRP A 62 7.44 0.76 2.33
C TRP A 62 7.84 0.57 3.80
N ILE A 63 7.37 -0.50 4.46
CA ILE A 63 7.76 -0.83 5.85
C ILE A 63 9.26 -1.04 5.99
N MET A 64 9.89 -1.77 5.05
CA MET A 64 11.35 -1.98 5.00
C MET A 64 12.14 -0.68 4.89
N TYR A 65 11.59 0.31 4.20
CA TYR A 65 12.19 1.63 4.10
C TYR A 65 11.96 2.44 5.39
N LYS A 66 10.76 2.38 5.96
CA LYS A 66 10.37 3.18 7.12
C LYS A 66 11.06 2.73 8.41
N GLU A 67 11.24 1.42 8.61
CA GLU A 67 11.85 0.85 9.81
C GLU A 67 13.38 0.79 9.70
N PRO A 68 14.14 1.46 10.60
CA PRO A 68 15.61 1.40 10.58
C PRO A 68 16.15 0.04 11.05
N ASN A 69 15.43 -0.64 11.94
CA ASN A 69 15.83 -1.93 12.48
C ASN A 69 15.25 -3.07 11.64
N TRP A 70 16.15 -3.88 11.06
CA TRP A 70 15.76 -5.02 10.22
C TRP A 70 14.91 -6.06 10.96
N PHE A 71 15.13 -6.27 12.26
CA PHE A 71 14.29 -7.17 13.06
C PHE A 71 12.85 -6.66 13.19
N THR A 72 12.68 -5.39 13.55
CA THR A 72 11.36 -4.75 13.65
C THR A 72 10.65 -4.75 12.30
N SER A 73 11.37 -4.42 11.22
CA SER A 73 10.85 -4.51 9.86
C SER A 73 10.38 -5.93 9.52
N SER A 74 11.17 -6.95 9.85
CA SER A 74 10.82 -8.35 9.53
C SER A 74 9.58 -8.80 10.30
N VAL A 75 9.46 -8.42 11.58
CA VAL A 75 8.25 -8.71 12.38
C VAL A 75 7.01 -8.08 11.75
N TRP A 76 7.09 -6.81 11.34
CA TRP A 76 5.96 -6.15 10.66
C TRP A 76 5.60 -6.79 9.32
N ILE A 77 6.58 -7.24 8.55
CA ILE A 77 6.33 -7.92 7.27
C ILE A 77 5.66 -9.28 7.50
N VAL A 78 6.10 -10.06 8.48
CA VAL A 78 5.44 -11.32 8.85
C VAL A 78 3.99 -11.06 9.27
N LEU A 79 3.76 -10.06 10.12
CA LEU A 79 2.41 -9.66 10.51
C LEU A 79 1.57 -9.20 9.30
N LEU A 80 2.16 -8.52 8.32
CA LEU A 80 1.46 -8.05 7.13
C LEU A 80 1.05 -9.22 6.23
N ILE A 81 1.92 -10.22 6.07
CA ILE A 81 1.61 -11.43 5.30
C ILE A 81 0.53 -12.25 6.00
N CYS A 82 0.56 -12.35 7.33
CA CYS A 82 -0.39 -13.16 8.09
C CYS A 82 -1.77 -12.51 8.29
N PHE A 83 -1.81 -11.19 8.54
CA PHE A 83 -3.02 -10.48 8.95
C PHE A 83 -3.48 -9.39 7.97
N GLY A 84 -2.74 -9.20 6.87
CA GLY A 84 -3.15 -8.28 5.80
C GLY A 84 -3.38 -6.85 6.29
N SER A 85 -4.54 -6.31 5.92
CA SER A 85 -4.91 -4.92 6.20
C SER A 85 -5.06 -4.57 7.66
N ILE A 86 -5.25 -5.54 8.57
CA ILE A 86 -5.24 -5.28 10.02
C ILE A 86 -3.87 -4.73 10.41
N THR A 87 -2.80 -5.36 9.91
CA THR A 87 -1.42 -4.91 10.14
C THR A 87 -1.17 -3.57 9.46
N THR A 88 -1.64 -3.38 8.23
CA THR A 88 -1.52 -2.09 7.53
C THR A 88 -2.14 -0.96 8.34
N CYS A 89 -3.38 -1.14 8.81
CA CYS A 89 -4.11 -0.16 9.62
C CYS A 89 -3.39 0.10 10.95
N ALA A 90 -3.00 -0.96 11.67
CA ALA A 90 -2.30 -0.84 12.94
C ALA A 90 -0.97 -0.09 12.77
N TYR A 91 -0.20 -0.42 11.73
CA TYR A 91 1.08 0.24 11.44
C TYR A 91 0.89 1.73 11.15
N ILE A 92 -0.06 2.08 10.27
CA ILE A 92 -0.34 3.48 9.93
C ILE A 92 -0.81 4.27 11.16
N VAL A 93 -1.72 3.71 11.97
CA VAL A 93 -2.18 4.34 13.22
C VAL A 93 -1.03 4.55 14.19
N LEU A 94 -0.16 3.55 14.38
CA LEU A 94 1.02 3.70 15.24
C LEU A 94 1.95 4.81 14.74
N GLN A 95 2.19 4.91 13.43
CA GLN A 95 2.99 6.00 12.87
C GLN A 95 2.32 7.37 13.06
N LEU A 96 1.00 7.46 12.89
CA LEU A 96 0.25 8.69 13.14
C LEU A 96 0.24 9.08 14.63
N MET A 97 0.29 8.11 15.54
CA MET A 97 0.34 8.37 17.00
C MET A 97 1.73 8.81 17.46
N LYS A 98 2.80 8.43 16.75
CA LYS A 98 4.17 8.88 17.02
C LYS A 98 4.45 10.33 16.62
N LEU A 99 3.58 10.95 15.81
CA LEU A 99 3.74 12.35 15.38
C LEU A 99 3.65 13.30 16.56
N SER A 100 4.60 14.23 16.66
CA SER A 100 4.47 15.37 17.59
C SER A 100 3.34 16.32 17.15
N SER A 101 2.82 17.11 18.10
CA SER A 101 1.77 18.10 17.79
C SER A 101 2.21 19.14 16.75
N GLN A 102 3.51 19.38 16.60
CA GLN A 102 4.07 20.30 15.62
C GLN A 102 4.12 19.66 14.23
N GLU A 103 4.62 18.43 14.12
CA GLU A 103 4.69 17.67 12.85
C GLU A 103 3.30 17.35 12.29
N SER A 104 2.36 16.98 13.17
CA SER A 104 0.96 16.75 12.81
C SER A 104 0.29 17.98 12.20
N SER A 105 0.77 19.19 12.54
CA SER A 105 0.19 20.44 12.08
C SER A 105 0.79 20.95 10.77
N GLN A 106 1.97 20.46 10.37
CA GLN A 106 2.66 20.90 9.16
C GLN A 106 2.27 20.03 7.97
N ASP A 107 2.64 18.75 7.98
CA ASP A 107 2.27 17.78 6.94
C ASP A 107 2.33 16.35 7.52
N PRO A 108 1.22 15.84 8.10
CA PRO A 108 1.23 14.56 8.78
C PRO A 108 1.55 13.38 7.85
N LEU A 109 1.15 13.45 6.57
CA LEU A 109 1.40 12.39 5.60
C LEU A 109 2.86 12.34 5.18
N TYR A 110 3.52 13.50 5.04
CA TYR A 110 4.95 13.57 4.82
C TYR A 110 5.75 12.80 5.88
N TYR A 111 5.48 13.09 7.16
CA TYR A 111 6.19 12.47 8.29
C TYR A 111 5.81 10.99 8.52
N VAL A 112 4.58 10.58 8.14
CA VAL A 112 4.19 9.16 8.17
C VAL A 112 4.90 8.38 7.08
N LEU A 113 4.94 8.89 5.85
CA LEU A 113 5.50 8.18 4.70
C LEU A 113 7.02 8.09 4.76
N LEU A 114 7.70 9.18 5.11
CA LEU A 114 9.16 9.24 5.12
C LEU A 114 9.75 8.75 6.43
N GLN A 115 10.90 8.08 6.35
CA GLN A 115 11.67 7.76 7.53
C GLN A 115 12.06 9.05 8.26
N HIS A 116 11.81 9.13 9.57
CA HIS A 116 12.27 10.27 10.35
C HIS A 116 13.80 10.35 10.24
N PRO A 117 14.38 11.53 9.94
CA PRO A 117 15.81 11.69 9.98
C PRO A 117 16.27 11.35 11.39
N ASN A 118 17.09 10.31 11.51
CA ASN A 118 17.62 9.90 12.79
C ASN A 118 18.38 11.10 13.39
N LYS A 119 18.13 11.43 14.67
CA LYS A 119 18.84 12.51 15.36
C LYS A 119 20.34 12.25 15.51
N ASP A 120 20.75 10.99 15.33
CA ASP A 120 22.16 10.64 15.14
C ASP A 120 22.49 10.75 13.65
N GLY A 121 23.37 11.69 13.29
CA GLY A 121 23.81 12.05 11.94
C GLY A 121 24.54 10.94 11.15
N THR A 122 24.05 9.71 11.24
CA THR A 122 24.46 8.61 10.37
C THR A 122 23.61 8.71 9.11
N GLU A 123 24.20 9.24 8.04
CA GLU A 123 23.61 9.17 6.70
C GLU A 123 23.07 7.76 6.43
N PRO A 124 21.93 7.61 5.75
CA PRO A 124 21.41 6.30 5.39
C PRO A 124 22.43 5.60 4.48
N LYS A 125 23.21 4.69 5.07
CA LYS A 125 24.13 3.79 4.38
C LYS A 125 23.33 2.85 3.46
N LYS A 126 22.96 3.29 2.26
CA LYS A 126 22.66 2.43 1.12
C LYS A 126 22.94 3.20 -0.18
N LYS A 127 24.24 3.24 -0.55
CA LYS A 127 24.78 3.81 -1.80
C LYS A 127 24.47 2.98 -3.06
N HIS A 128 23.40 2.20 -3.08
CA HIS A 128 22.98 1.45 -4.27
C HIS A 128 21.63 1.98 -4.74
N SER A 129 21.56 2.44 -5.99
CA SER A 129 20.31 2.89 -6.57
C SER A 129 19.36 1.71 -6.78
N LEU A 130 18.42 1.57 -5.86
CA LEU A 130 17.37 0.54 -5.93
C LEU A 130 16.32 0.85 -7.02
N VAL A 131 16.47 1.95 -7.76
CA VAL A 131 15.52 2.40 -8.78
C VAL A 131 15.33 1.35 -9.88
N VAL A 132 16.42 0.87 -10.47
CA VAL A 132 16.38 -0.12 -11.57
C VAL A 132 15.79 -1.46 -11.12
N PRO A 133 16.25 -2.11 -10.02
CA PRO A 133 15.64 -3.37 -9.59
C PRO A 133 14.16 -3.20 -9.22
N LEU A 134 13.74 -2.06 -8.67
CA LEU A 134 12.34 -1.79 -8.35
C LEU A 134 11.48 -1.61 -9.60
N ARG A 135 12.02 -0.98 -10.67
CA ARG A 135 11.35 -0.91 -11.98
C ARG A 135 11.10 -2.30 -12.54
N ILE A 136 12.12 -3.15 -12.52
CA ILE A 136 12.03 -4.53 -13.04
C ILE A 136 11.02 -5.32 -12.22
N LEU A 137 11.09 -5.25 -10.89
CA LEU A 137 10.19 -5.97 -9.98
C LEU A 137 8.73 -5.58 -10.22
N PHE A 138 8.38 -4.30 -10.16
CA PHE A 138 6.98 -3.89 -10.32
C PHE A 138 6.47 -4.05 -11.75
N SER A 139 7.33 -3.94 -12.76
CA SER A 139 6.94 -4.28 -14.14
C SER A 139 6.61 -5.76 -14.27
N ALA A 140 7.45 -6.65 -13.70
CA ALA A 140 7.20 -8.09 -13.71
C ALA A 140 5.93 -8.46 -12.94
N LEU A 141 5.70 -7.87 -11.75
CA LEU A 141 4.48 -8.09 -10.97
C LEU A 141 3.22 -7.58 -11.68
N GLY A 142 3.30 -6.42 -12.33
CA GLY A 142 2.18 -5.89 -13.14
C GLY A 142 1.85 -6.80 -14.33
N CYS A 143 2.87 -7.29 -15.05
CA CYS A 143 2.69 -8.26 -16.14
C CYS A 143 2.14 -9.59 -15.63
N LEU A 144 2.59 -10.08 -14.47
CA LEU A 144 2.06 -11.28 -13.83
C LEU A 144 0.56 -11.14 -13.58
N MET A 145 0.14 -10.05 -12.93
CA MET A 145 -1.27 -9.82 -12.63
C MET A 145 -2.12 -9.67 -13.89
N LEU A 146 -1.64 -8.92 -14.88
CA LEU A 146 -2.32 -8.77 -16.17
C LEU A 146 -2.47 -10.14 -16.87
N GLY A 147 -1.41 -10.94 -16.90
CA GLY A 147 -1.43 -12.29 -17.46
C GLY A 147 -2.42 -13.20 -16.72
N THR A 148 -2.43 -13.16 -15.39
CA THR A 148 -3.39 -13.90 -14.55
C THR A 148 -4.83 -13.50 -14.87
N LEU A 149 -5.15 -12.19 -14.95
CA LEU A 149 -6.50 -11.74 -15.29
C LEU A 149 -6.92 -12.19 -16.68
N VAL A 150 -6.07 -12.00 -17.69
CA VAL A 150 -6.39 -12.39 -19.07
C VAL A 150 -6.60 -13.90 -19.16
N PHE A 151 -5.74 -14.68 -18.51
CA PHE A 151 -5.85 -16.14 -18.48
C PHE A 151 -7.17 -16.58 -17.86
N ILE A 152 -7.50 -16.08 -16.66
CA ILE A 152 -8.70 -16.48 -15.92
C ILE A 152 -9.97 -15.95 -16.60
N LEU A 153 -9.95 -14.75 -17.18
CA LEU A 153 -11.06 -14.24 -17.99
C LEU A 153 -11.34 -15.14 -19.19
N PHE A 154 -10.29 -15.71 -19.79
CA PHE A 154 -10.42 -16.60 -20.94
C PHE A 154 -10.91 -18.00 -20.52
N THR A 155 -10.39 -18.56 -19.43
CA THR A 155 -10.74 -19.93 -18.98
C THR A 155 -12.05 -19.98 -18.20
N ASP A 156 -12.26 -19.04 -17.29
CA ASP A 156 -13.35 -19.04 -16.31
C ASP A 156 -14.38 -17.93 -16.58
N GLY A 157 -14.19 -17.12 -17.62
CA GLY A 157 -15.12 -16.05 -18.02
C GLY A 157 -15.18 -14.90 -17.01
N SER A 158 -16.35 -14.26 -16.87
CA SER A 158 -16.49 -13.06 -16.02
C SER A 158 -16.33 -13.35 -14.51
N PRO A 159 -15.72 -12.44 -13.73
CA PRO A 159 -15.67 -12.51 -12.27
C PRO A 159 -17.00 -12.16 -11.59
N PHE A 160 -17.92 -11.50 -12.30
CA PHE A 160 -19.16 -10.98 -11.71
C PHE A 160 -20.26 -12.05 -11.65
N ARG A 161 -19.99 -13.12 -10.92
CA ARG A 161 -20.94 -14.22 -10.67
C ARG A 161 -21.17 -14.38 -9.18
N ILE A 162 -22.44 -14.45 -8.78
CA ILE A 162 -22.83 -14.53 -7.36
C ILE A 162 -22.19 -15.74 -6.66
N GLU A 163 -22.05 -16.85 -7.39
CA GLU A 163 -21.47 -18.11 -6.90
C GLU A 163 -20.01 -17.98 -6.44
N LEU A 164 -19.27 -16.98 -6.95
CA LEU A 164 -17.87 -16.76 -6.59
C LEU A 164 -17.71 -16.02 -5.26
N PHE A 165 -18.75 -15.32 -4.79
CA PHE A 165 -18.74 -14.51 -3.57
C PHE A 165 -19.03 -15.35 -2.32
N THR A 166 -18.20 -16.37 -2.08
CA THR A 166 -18.20 -17.12 -0.82
C THR A 166 -17.86 -16.19 0.37
N PRO A 167 -18.20 -16.55 1.62
CA PRO A 167 -17.87 -15.73 2.79
C PRO A 167 -16.39 -15.37 2.88
N TRP A 168 -15.51 -16.33 2.56
CA TRP A 168 -14.07 -16.09 2.49
C TRP A 168 -13.64 -15.22 1.32
N MET A 169 -14.26 -15.33 0.14
CA MET A 169 -13.99 -14.42 -0.98
C MET A 169 -14.33 -12.97 -0.58
N ILE A 170 -15.49 -12.76 0.04
CA ILE A 170 -15.92 -11.44 0.50
C ILE A 170 -14.95 -10.89 1.55
N ALA A 171 -14.53 -11.71 2.52
CA ALA A 171 -13.55 -11.30 3.52
C ALA A 171 -12.21 -10.89 2.89
N THR A 172 -11.71 -11.66 1.92
CA THR A 172 -10.48 -11.34 1.18
C THR A 172 -10.62 -10.05 0.36
N LEU A 173 -11.79 -9.82 -0.27
CA LEU A 173 -12.05 -8.57 -1.00
C LEU A 173 -12.10 -7.36 -0.07
N ILE A 174 -12.71 -7.49 1.12
CA ILE A 174 -12.71 -6.42 2.13
C ILE A 174 -11.27 -6.12 2.55
N ASP A 175 -10.47 -7.14 2.85
CA ASP A 175 -9.05 -7.00 3.20
C ASP A 175 -8.26 -6.27 2.10
N PHE A 176 -8.45 -6.74 0.87
CA PHE A 176 -7.86 -6.14 -0.33
C PHE A 176 -8.20 -4.67 -0.48
N TYR A 177 -9.48 -4.30 -0.39
CA TYR A 177 -9.90 -2.92 -0.59
C TYR A 177 -9.44 -1.99 0.53
N ILE A 178 -9.26 -2.47 1.76
CA ILE A 178 -8.65 -1.66 2.84
C ILE A 178 -7.17 -1.34 2.51
N ASN A 179 -6.43 -2.32 1.97
CA ASN A 179 -5.08 -2.05 1.47
C ASN A 179 -5.09 -1.09 0.27
N VAL A 180 -6.06 -1.21 -0.64
CA VAL A 180 -6.25 -0.26 -1.75
C VAL A 180 -6.53 1.16 -1.22
N VAL A 181 -7.34 1.33 -0.16
CA VAL A 181 -7.56 2.63 0.48
C VAL A 181 -6.24 3.22 0.99
N SER A 182 -5.38 2.39 1.59
CA SER A 182 -4.06 2.83 2.07
C SER A 182 -3.20 3.37 0.91
N LEU A 183 -3.19 2.66 -0.22
CA LEU A 183 -2.48 3.08 -1.43
C LEU A 183 -3.11 4.32 -2.08
N ALA A 184 -4.45 4.41 -2.10
CA ALA A 184 -5.18 5.54 -2.63
C ALA A 184 -4.90 6.83 -1.84
N VAL A 185 -4.83 6.76 -0.51
CA VAL A 185 -4.43 7.89 0.35
C VAL A 185 -3.03 8.36 -0.02
N TRP A 186 -2.09 7.44 -0.23
CA TRP A 186 -0.72 7.77 -0.67
C TRP A 186 -0.70 8.45 -2.05
N VAL A 187 -1.41 7.89 -3.04
CA VAL A 187 -1.49 8.45 -4.38
C VAL A 187 -2.13 9.84 -4.37
N ALA A 188 -3.25 10.01 -3.68
CA ALA A 188 -3.95 11.29 -3.58
C ALA A 188 -3.10 12.38 -2.91
N TYR A 189 -2.27 12.02 -1.93
CA TYR A 189 -1.31 12.94 -1.32
C TYR A 189 -0.20 13.36 -2.28
N LYS A 190 0.28 12.42 -3.10
CA LYS A 190 1.41 12.61 -3.98
C LYS A 190 1.06 13.44 -5.23
N GLU A 191 -0.14 13.24 -5.77
CA GLU A 191 -0.62 13.97 -6.94
C GLU A 191 -0.78 15.47 -6.67
N SER A 192 -0.40 16.29 -7.65
CA SER A 192 -0.49 17.75 -7.56
C SER A 192 -1.90 18.26 -7.90
N SER A 193 -2.66 17.51 -8.71
CA SER A 193 -4.01 17.87 -9.15
C SER A 193 -5.05 16.87 -8.66
N TRP A 194 -6.19 17.38 -8.21
CA TRP A 194 -7.33 16.57 -7.78
C TRP A 194 -7.89 15.68 -8.90
N ILE A 195 -7.84 16.16 -10.14
CA ILE A 195 -8.30 15.38 -11.31
C ILE A 195 -7.39 14.15 -11.52
N SER A 196 -6.08 14.34 -11.48
CA SER A 196 -5.12 13.21 -11.56
C SER A 196 -5.30 12.24 -10.40
N ALA A 197 -5.46 12.76 -9.18
CA ALA A 197 -5.72 11.93 -8.00
C ALA A 197 -6.98 11.07 -8.17
N ILE A 198 -8.11 11.67 -8.57
CA ILE A 198 -9.37 10.95 -8.80
C ILE A 198 -9.20 9.90 -9.89
N PHE A 199 -8.54 10.25 -11.00
CA PHE A 199 -8.26 9.32 -12.09
C PHE A 199 -7.51 8.08 -11.60
N TRP A 200 -6.41 8.26 -10.86
CA TRP A 200 -5.63 7.14 -10.33
C TRP A 200 -6.39 6.32 -9.28
N VAL A 201 -7.19 6.97 -8.42
CA VAL A 201 -8.00 6.26 -7.44
C VAL A 201 -9.06 5.38 -8.12
N ILE A 202 -9.73 5.89 -9.17
CA ILE A 202 -10.67 5.09 -9.96
C ILE A 202 -9.95 3.87 -10.57
N LEU A 203 -8.77 4.08 -11.16
CA LEU A 203 -7.98 2.98 -11.72
C LEU A 203 -7.59 1.94 -10.65
N LEU A 204 -7.18 2.37 -9.45
CA LEU A 204 -6.85 1.46 -8.34
C LEU A 204 -8.05 0.61 -7.91
N ILE A 205 -9.25 1.20 -7.87
CA ILE A 205 -10.48 0.48 -7.51
C ILE A 205 -10.86 -0.54 -8.60
N CYS A 206 -10.68 -0.18 -9.88
CA CYS A 206 -11.07 -1.01 -11.02
C CYS A 206 -10.06 -2.12 -11.36
N PHE A 207 -8.76 -1.84 -11.26
CA PHE A 207 -7.69 -2.72 -11.76
C PHE A 207 -6.70 -3.16 -10.67
N GLY A 208 -6.89 -2.72 -9.43
CA GLY A 208 -6.12 -3.20 -8.30
C GLY A 208 -4.61 -2.98 -8.44
N SER A 209 -3.85 -4.04 -8.20
CA SER A 209 -2.39 -4.01 -8.20
C SER A 209 -1.76 -3.72 -9.56
N ILE A 210 -2.46 -3.94 -10.68
CA ILE A 210 -1.96 -3.51 -12.01
C ILE A 210 -1.73 -2.00 -11.99
N THR A 211 -2.72 -1.23 -11.50
CA THR A 211 -2.59 0.22 -11.39
C THR A 211 -1.52 0.60 -10.39
N THR A 212 -1.41 -0.10 -9.26
CA THR A 212 -0.33 0.13 -8.28
C THR A 212 1.06 -0.03 -8.93
N CYS A 213 1.27 -1.12 -9.67
CA CYS A 213 2.52 -1.35 -10.40
C CYS A 213 2.78 -0.29 -11.47
N VAL A 214 1.79 0.03 -12.30
CA VAL A 214 1.90 1.07 -13.34
C VAL A 214 2.25 2.41 -12.72
N TYR A 215 1.58 2.80 -11.64
CA TYR A 215 1.84 4.05 -10.95
C TYR A 215 3.27 4.11 -10.39
N ILE A 216 3.73 3.05 -9.72
CA ILE A 216 5.09 2.99 -9.16
C ILE A 216 6.15 3.04 -10.27
N VAL A 217 5.96 2.26 -11.35
CA VAL A 217 6.88 2.24 -12.49
C VAL A 217 6.93 3.59 -13.20
N TRP A 218 5.77 4.22 -13.43
CA TRP A 218 5.68 5.56 -14.00
C TRP A 218 6.41 6.60 -13.14
N GLN A 219 6.27 6.52 -11.82
CA GLN A 219 6.96 7.40 -10.88
C GLN A 219 8.47 7.13 -10.83
N LEU A 220 8.88 5.87 -10.97
CA LEU A 220 10.29 5.48 -11.04
C LEU A 220 10.94 5.98 -12.34
N PHE A 221 10.24 5.99 -13.48
CA PHE A 221 10.78 6.48 -14.75
C PHE A 221 11.04 7.99 -14.74
N GLN A 222 10.32 8.75 -13.93
CA GLN A 222 10.55 10.18 -13.73
C GLN A 222 11.78 10.48 -12.86
N MET A 223 12.48 9.46 -12.34
CA MET A 223 13.69 9.60 -11.53
C MET A 223 14.95 9.22 -12.31
N THR A 224 16.04 9.91 -12.02
CA THR A 224 17.36 9.55 -12.55
C THR A 224 17.84 8.27 -11.86
N SER A 225 18.57 7.41 -12.58
CA SER A 225 19.08 6.14 -12.04
C SER A 225 20.04 6.28 -10.84
N GLN A 226 20.46 7.50 -10.49
CA GLN A 226 21.31 7.82 -9.33
C GLN A 226 20.53 8.37 -8.14
N ASP A 227 19.23 8.67 -8.32
CA ASP A 227 18.40 9.27 -7.30
C ASP A 227 18.02 8.26 -6.21
N PRO A 228 17.95 8.68 -4.93
CA PRO A 228 17.57 7.79 -3.85
C PRO A 228 16.08 7.42 -3.93
N THR A 229 15.78 6.13 -3.76
CA THR A 229 14.42 5.56 -3.96
C THR A 229 13.35 6.11 -3.00
N TYR A 230 13.73 6.66 -1.86
CA TYR A 230 12.77 7.29 -0.94
C TYR A 230 12.09 8.51 -1.56
N LEU A 231 12.66 9.10 -2.61
CA LEU A 231 12.03 10.20 -3.32
C LEU A 231 10.67 9.80 -3.88
N ILE A 232 10.40 8.50 -4.12
CA ILE A 232 9.08 8.02 -4.61
C ILE A 232 7.97 8.38 -3.63
N LEU A 233 8.27 8.41 -2.34
CA LEU A 233 7.30 8.73 -1.29
C LEU A 233 7.09 10.24 -1.11
N MET A 234 8.01 11.07 -1.62
CA MET A 234 7.89 12.53 -1.57
C MET A 234 6.93 13.08 -2.62
N ARG A 235 6.18 14.12 -2.21
CA ARG A 235 5.38 14.99 -3.07
C ARG A 235 6.25 15.70 -4.09
N HIS A 236 5.74 15.88 -5.31
CA HIS A 236 6.49 16.47 -6.42
C HIS A 236 7.08 17.87 -6.11
N ASN A 237 6.33 18.72 -5.40
CA ASN A 237 6.80 20.06 -4.99
C ASN A 237 8.03 20.03 -4.05
N ASN A 238 8.11 19.05 -3.15
CA ASN A 238 9.23 18.94 -2.22
C ASN A 238 10.49 18.42 -2.92
N ARG A 239 10.35 17.70 -4.03
CA ARG A 239 11.49 17.26 -4.87
C ARG A 239 12.19 18.43 -5.54
N TYR A 240 11.42 19.36 -6.10
CA TYR A 240 11.98 20.56 -6.73
C TYR A 240 12.79 21.41 -5.73
N ASN A 241 12.29 21.59 -4.51
CA ASN A 241 12.96 22.38 -3.48
C ASN A 241 14.27 21.74 -2.96
N LEU A 242 14.39 20.40 -2.98
CA LEU A 242 15.65 19.72 -2.64
C LEU A 242 16.70 19.84 -3.75
N CYS A 243 16.29 19.79 -5.02
CA CYS A 243 17.19 19.90 -6.16
C CYS A 243 17.63 21.35 -6.47
N SER A 244 16.86 22.36 -6.03
CA SER A 244 17.15 23.78 -6.30
C SER A 244 18.07 24.45 -5.29
N GLY A 245 18.40 23.78 -4.17
CA GLY A 245 19.23 24.35 -3.10
C GLY A 245 18.53 25.50 -2.36
N PRO A 246 18.87 25.75 -1.08
CA PRO A 246 18.38 26.94 -0.40
C PRO A 246 19.00 28.17 -1.08
N THR A 247 18.17 29.03 -1.65
CA THR A 247 18.54 30.38 -2.08
C THR A 247 18.92 31.23 -0.87
#